data_AF-A0A7W1Z3I5-F1
#
_entry.id   AF-A0A7W1Z3I5-F1
#
_cell.length_a   1.000
_cell.length_b   1.000
_cell.length_c   1.000
_cell.angle_alpha   90.00
_cell.angle_beta   90.00
_cell.angle_gamma   90.00
#
_symmetry.space_group_name_H-M   'P 1'
#
loop_
_entity.id
_entity.type
_entity.pdbx_description
1 polymer ?
#
loop_
_entity_poly.entity_id
_entity_poly.type
_entity_poly.pdbx_seq_one_letter_code
_entity_poly.pdbx_strand_id
1 'polypeptide(L)'
;MSELKKRALENPSDLTIITFNYDLMLERVLDEISQKGHSETFFFPGCYRIEGLTEVQAMAKKEDKFASENFEHKGVALLKLHGSMNWHSRHNSNAPTPKGMFDITRDLHVLNSKMVQHSIVWKRKQRQVYMKPVIVPPVSGKRGMIHQDLLGLWNKAAKALAQADRVVIAGYSCPPLDLEARILLSENLRAKPNKRVYVVDPSPQTATRFIELCGVDFITIYKSIEAWVRDRRP
;
A
#
# COMPACT_ATOMS: atom_id res chain seq x y z
N MET A 1 -0.94 31.80 -24.83
CA MET A 1 -1.13 31.62 -23.37
C MET A 1 -2.30 30.69 -23.10
N SER A 2 -2.23 29.45 -23.57
CA SER A 2 -3.28 28.43 -23.44
C SER A 2 -2.62 27.08 -23.13
N GLU A 3 -3.23 26.32 -22.23
CA GLU A 3 -2.91 24.93 -21.84
C GLU A 3 -1.76 24.63 -20.84
N LEU A 4 -1.42 25.56 -19.94
CA LEU A 4 -0.58 25.24 -18.77
C LEU A 4 -1.37 24.84 -17.50
N LYS A 5 -2.69 24.63 -17.62
CA LYS A 5 -3.55 24.08 -16.56
C LYS A 5 -3.74 22.58 -16.77
N LYS A 6 -3.03 21.76 -16.01
CA LYS A 6 -3.45 20.43 -15.47
C LYS A 6 -2.20 19.66 -15.03
N ARG A 7 -1.84 19.80 -13.76
CA ARG A 7 -0.76 19.00 -13.14
C ARG A 7 -1.06 18.56 -11.71
N ALA A 8 -2.01 19.23 -11.05
CA ALA A 8 -2.62 18.69 -9.85
C ALA A 8 -3.59 17.58 -10.26
N LEU A 9 -3.57 16.47 -9.52
CA LEU A 9 -4.69 15.52 -9.53
C LEU A 9 -5.96 16.32 -9.26
N GLU A 10 -6.94 16.25 -10.16
CA GLU A 10 -8.20 16.98 -10.01
C GLU A 10 -9.05 16.36 -8.89
N ASN A 11 -8.97 15.03 -8.75
CA ASN A 11 -9.63 14.29 -7.68
C ASN A 11 -8.63 13.33 -7.01
N PRO A 12 -8.49 13.33 -5.67
CA PRO A 12 -7.63 12.36 -4.99
C PRO A 12 -7.97 10.89 -5.27
N SER A 13 -9.20 10.57 -5.68
CA SER A 13 -9.58 9.22 -6.11
C SER A 13 -8.87 8.73 -7.37
N ASP A 14 -8.32 9.65 -8.17
CA ASP A 14 -7.58 9.31 -9.40
C ASP A 14 -6.15 8.83 -9.07
N LEU A 15 -5.71 8.98 -7.82
CA LEU A 15 -4.44 8.47 -7.34
C LEU A 15 -4.62 7.16 -6.58
N THR A 16 -3.92 6.13 -7.06
CA THR A 16 -3.70 4.89 -6.33
C THR A 16 -2.22 4.74 -6.01
N ILE A 17 -1.90 4.57 -4.74
CA ILE A 17 -0.57 4.24 -4.25
C ILE A 17 -0.53 2.74 -3.97
N ILE A 18 0.35 2.04 -4.66
CA ILE A 18 0.66 0.62 -4.39
C ILE A 18 2.00 0.58 -3.68
N THR A 19 2.06 -0.09 -2.53
CA THR A 19 3.31 -0.21 -1.76
C THR A 19 3.56 -1.63 -1.27
N PHE A 20 4.83 -1.98 -1.25
CA PHE A 20 5.36 -3.21 -0.67
C PHE A 20 5.94 -2.98 0.74
N ASN A 21 5.97 -1.72 1.20
CA ASN A 21 6.36 -1.36 2.54
C ASN A 21 5.21 -1.58 3.52
N TYR A 22 5.54 -2.04 4.72
CA TYR A 22 4.58 -2.27 5.80
C TYR A 22 4.51 -1.11 6.81
N ASP A 23 5.45 -0.15 6.75
CA ASP A 23 5.50 1.02 7.65
C ASP A 23 4.33 1.99 7.42
N LEU A 24 4.13 2.96 8.33
CA LEU A 24 3.00 3.89 8.31
C LEU A 24 3.33 5.28 7.74
N MET A 25 4.44 5.42 6.99
CA MET A 25 4.90 6.72 6.52
C MET A 25 3.90 7.36 5.55
N LEU A 26 3.34 6.58 4.63
CA LEU A 26 2.37 7.07 3.65
C LEU A 26 1.08 7.53 4.31
N GLU A 27 0.58 6.78 5.29
CA GLU A 27 -0.59 7.15 6.08
C GLU A 27 -0.37 8.46 6.83
N ARG A 28 0.80 8.64 7.46
CA ARG A 28 1.15 9.88 8.17
C ARG A 28 1.20 11.08 7.23
N VAL A 29 1.81 10.92 6.06
CA VAL A 29 1.88 11.99 5.04
C VAL A 29 0.49 12.34 4.51
N LEU A 30 -0.36 11.35 4.23
CA LEU A 30 -1.74 11.59 3.79
C LEU A 30 -2.58 12.27 4.87
N ASP A 31 -2.42 11.87 6.14
CA ASP A 31 -3.07 12.52 7.28
C ASP A 31 -2.62 13.98 7.44
N GLU A 32 -1.33 14.27 7.28
CA GLU A 32 -0.79 15.64 7.32
C GLU A 32 -1.33 16.50 6.17
N ILE A 33 -1.41 15.97 4.95
CA ILE A 33 -1.98 16.68 3.79
C ILE A 33 -3.46 16.96 4.04
N SER A 34 -4.20 15.97 4.54
CA SER A 34 -5.61 16.09 4.89
C SER A 34 -5.86 17.20 5.91
N GLN A 35 -5.04 17.27 6.96
CA GLN A 35 -5.14 18.30 8.00
C GLN A 35 -4.75 19.71 7.52
N LYS A 36 -3.99 19.83 6.43
CA LYS A 36 -3.62 21.12 5.81
C LYS A 36 -4.69 21.68 4.86
N GLY A 37 -5.92 21.14 4.90
CA GLY A 37 -7.06 21.64 4.14
C GLY A 37 -7.47 20.79 2.94
N HIS A 38 -6.89 19.59 2.78
CA HIS A 38 -7.23 18.63 1.71
C HIS A 38 -7.91 17.39 2.28
N SER A 39 -8.96 17.59 3.09
CA SER A 39 -9.64 16.55 3.87
C SER A 39 -10.12 15.35 3.04
N GLU A 40 -10.36 15.56 1.75
CA GLU A 40 -10.81 14.57 0.79
C GLU A 40 -9.71 13.59 0.33
N THR A 41 -8.45 13.81 0.75
CA THR A 41 -7.31 12.95 0.37
C THR A 41 -7.18 11.70 1.23
N PHE A 42 -7.59 11.72 2.50
CA PHE A 42 -7.30 10.66 3.46
C PHE A 42 -8.51 10.21 4.28
N PHE A 43 -8.92 8.96 4.05
CA PHE A 43 -10.03 8.31 4.73
C PHE A 43 -9.46 7.11 5.48
N PHE A 44 -9.17 7.21 6.77
CA PHE A 44 -8.63 6.06 7.51
C PHE A 44 -9.77 5.34 8.24
N PRO A 45 -9.93 4.01 8.15
CA PRO A 45 -9.09 3.04 7.45
C PRO A 45 -9.52 2.80 5.99
N GLY A 46 -10.56 3.48 5.49
CA GLY A 46 -11.13 3.24 4.16
C GLY A 46 -10.15 3.35 2.98
N CYS A 47 -9.06 4.10 3.14
CA CYS A 47 -7.94 4.27 2.22
C CYS A 47 -7.28 2.94 1.85
N TYR A 48 -7.30 1.95 2.75
CA TYR A 48 -6.75 0.64 2.48
C TYR A 48 -7.54 -0.17 1.46
N ARG A 49 -8.80 0.20 1.18
CA ARG A 49 -9.69 -0.51 0.24
C ARG A 49 -9.85 -2.00 0.57
N ILE A 50 -9.85 -2.34 1.85
CA ILE A 50 -10.13 -3.70 2.32
C ILE A 50 -11.63 -3.83 2.55
N GLU A 51 -12.23 -4.87 1.99
CA GLU A 51 -13.65 -5.20 2.22
C GLU A 51 -13.83 -5.76 3.62
N GLY A 52 -14.96 -5.48 4.27
CA GLY A 52 -15.28 -6.06 5.58
C GLY A 52 -14.50 -5.45 6.76
N LEU A 53 -13.74 -4.36 6.55
CA LEU A 53 -13.27 -3.55 7.67
C LEU A 53 -14.46 -2.84 8.33
N THR A 54 -14.94 -3.39 9.44
CA THR A 54 -16.07 -2.82 10.19
C THR A 54 -15.66 -2.15 11.49
N GLU A 55 -14.44 -2.42 11.97
CA GLU A 55 -13.97 -1.91 13.26
C GLU A 55 -12.49 -1.52 13.20
N VAL A 56 -12.19 -0.40 13.84
CA VAL A 56 -10.83 0.03 14.13
C VAL A 56 -10.63 -0.04 15.64
N GLN A 57 -9.60 -0.77 16.07
CA GLN A 57 -9.30 -0.86 17.50
C GLN A 57 -8.46 0.36 17.92
N ALA A 58 -9.07 1.23 18.69
CA ALA A 58 -8.41 2.35 19.33
C ALA A 58 -7.51 1.86 20.48
N MET A 59 -6.19 1.90 20.26
CA MET A 59 -5.21 1.45 21.26
C MET A 59 -4.16 2.51 21.63
N ALA A 60 -4.20 3.66 20.96
CA ALA A 60 -3.26 4.75 21.19
C ALA A 60 -3.89 5.85 22.07
N LYS A 61 -3.03 6.63 22.75
CA LYS A 61 -3.44 7.92 23.33
C LYS A 61 -4.06 8.78 22.21
N LYS A 62 -4.97 9.69 22.56
CA LYS A 62 -5.75 10.48 21.58
C LYS A 62 -4.83 11.21 20.57
N GLU A 63 -3.67 11.64 21.03
CA GLU A 63 -2.64 12.40 20.27
C GLU A 63 -1.93 11.54 19.21
N ASP A 64 -1.89 10.21 19.38
CA ASP A 64 -1.18 9.28 18.52
C ASP A 64 -2.07 8.66 17.43
N LYS A 65 -3.30 9.16 17.24
CA LYS A 65 -4.26 8.63 16.26
C LYS A 65 -4.23 9.43 14.96
N PHE A 66 -4.58 8.78 13.85
CA PHE A 66 -4.98 9.45 12.63
C PHE A 66 -6.26 10.25 12.89
N ALA A 67 -6.34 11.47 12.35
CA ALA A 67 -7.47 12.37 12.60
C ALA A 67 -8.75 11.89 11.89
N SER A 68 -8.57 11.22 10.74
CA SER A 68 -9.65 10.62 9.97
C SER A 68 -10.07 9.27 10.56
N GLU A 69 -11.37 9.07 10.79
CA GLU A 69 -11.99 7.78 11.06
C GLU A 69 -13.20 7.59 10.13
N ASN A 70 -12.91 7.27 8.87
CA ASN A 70 -13.88 7.08 7.81
C ASN A 70 -13.62 5.77 7.05
N PHE A 71 -14.62 4.90 7.06
CA PHE A 71 -14.59 3.57 6.45
C PHE A 71 -14.97 3.58 4.97
N GLU A 72 -15.48 4.69 4.44
CA GLU A 72 -15.79 4.83 3.04
C GLU A 72 -14.52 4.69 2.19
N HIS A 73 -14.63 3.98 1.07
CA HIS A 73 -13.53 3.78 0.12
C HIS A 73 -13.33 5.01 -0.78
N LYS A 74 -13.07 6.18 -0.17
CA LYS A 74 -12.84 7.48 -0.83
C LYS A 74 -11.41 8.00 -0.63
N GLY A 75 -11.09 9.11 -1.30
CA GLY A 75 -9.76 9.72 -1.31
C GLY A 75 -8.71 8.88 -2.03
N VAL A 76 -7.44 9.05 -1.66
CA VAL A 76 -6.33 8.28 -2.23
C VAL A 76 -6.44 6.82 -1.81
N ALA A 77 -6.38 5.90 -2.78
CA ALA A 77 -6.30 4.47 -2.48
C ALA A 77 -4.86 4.09 -2.09
N LEU A 78 -4.68 3.46 -0.94
CA LEU A 78 -3.40 3.00 -0.41
C LEU A 78 -3.39 1.47 -0.32
N LEU A 79 -2.91 0.81 -1.37
CA LEU A 79 -2.89 -0.65 -1.49
C LEU A 79 -1.56 -1.20 -0.96
N LYS A 80 -1.56 -1.75 0.26
CA LYS A 80 -0.37 -2.34 0.89
C LYS A 80 -0.34 -3.85 0.67
N LEU A 81 0.49 -4.29 -0.28
CA LEU A 81 0.47 -5.66 -0.78
C LEU A 81 1.19 -6.67 0.12
N HIS A 82 2.08 -6.18 0.99
CA HIS A 82 2.82 -6.98 1.98
C HIS A 82 2.26 -6.87 3.39
N GLY A 83 1.04 -6.38 3.55
CA GLY A 83 0.47 -6.11 4.86
C GLY A 83 0.89 -4.77 5.41
N SER A 84 0.64 -4.57 6.71
CA SER A 84 0.94 -3.31 7.39
C SER A 84 1.22 -3.55 8.87
N MET A 85 2.08 -2.71 9.45
CA MET A 85 2.40 -2.78 10.87
C MET A 85 1.23 -2.43 11.80
N ASN A 86 0.18 -1.79 11.28
CA ASN A 86 -1.06 -1.55 12.02
C ASN A 86 -2.18 -2.55 11.70
N TRP A 87 -1.95 -3.53 10.83
CA TRP A 87 -2.90 -4.61 10.56
C TRP A 87 -2.55 -5.82 11.42
N HIS A 88 -3.54 -6.41 12.09
CA HIS A 88 -3.32 -7.42 13.11
C HIS A 88 -4.36 -8.53 13.07
N SER A 89 -3.92 -9.76 13.33
CA SER A 89 -4.78 -10.91 13.59
C SER A 89 -4.83 -11.21 15.09
N ARG A 90 -5.96 -11.76 15.55
CA ARG A 90 -6.16 -12.19 16.94
C ARG A 90 -5.65 -13.62 17.16
N HIS A 91 -4.94 -13.82 18.26
CA HIS A 91 -4.40 -15.12 18.69
C HIS A 91 -4.70 -15.38 20.17
N ASN A 92 -4.86 -16.65 20.52
CA ASN A 92 -5.06 -17.10 21.90
C ASN A 92 -3.73 -17.43 22.63
N SER A 93 -2.60 -17.30 21.93
CA SER A 93 -1.24 -17.52 22.46
C SER A 93 -0.32 -16.37 22.04
N ASN A 94 0.64 -16.02 22.91
CA ASN A 94 1.67 -15.05 22.59
C ASN A 94 2.67 -15.56 21.54
N ALA A 95 2.81 -16.88 21.44
CA ALA A 95 3.66 -17.59 20.49
C ALA A 95 2.79 -18.55 19.66
N PRO A 96 2.02 -18.03 18.68
CA PRO A 96 1.26 -18.90 17.78
C PRO A 96 2.23 -19.77 16.98
N THR A 97 1.81 -20.99 16.64
CA THR A 97 2.54 -21.84 15.70
C THR A 97 2.61 -21.17 14.33
N PRO A 98 3.56 -21.53 13.43
CA PRO A 98 3.59 -20.99 12.07
C PRO A 98 2.25 -21.13 11.35
N LYS A 99 1.57 -22.28 11.48
CA LYS A 99 0.23 -22.50 10.93
C LYS A 99 -0.80 -21.51 11.49
N GLY A 100 -0.76 -21.23 12.79
CA GLY A 100 -1.68 -20.27 13.42
C GLY A 100 -1.35 -18.81 13.10
N MET A 101 -0.07 -18.50 12.85
CA MET A 101 0.41 -17.17 12.46
C MET A 101 0.01 -16.82 11.03
N PHE A 102 0.11 -17.78 10.10
CA PHE A 102 -0.22 -17.61 8.68
C PHE A 102 -1.59 -18.16 8.30
N ASP A 103 -2.50 -18.19 9.28
CA ASP A 103 -3.88 -18.62 9.09
C ASP A 103 -4.65 -17.51 8.34
N ILE A 104 -4.84 -17.72 7.03
CA ILE A 104 -5.35 -16.71 6.10
C ILE A 104 -6.83 -16.36 6.31
N THR A 105 -7.56 -17.15 7.11
CA THR A 105 -9.01 -16.98 7.36
C THR A 105 -9.28 -16.23 8.66
N ARG A 106 -8.24 -15.77 9.38
CA ARG A 106 -8.43 -14.95 10.58
C ARG A 106 -9.06 -13.61 10.22
N ASP A 107 -9.67 -12.97 11.20
CA ASP A 107 -10.13 -11.60 11.03
C ASP A 107 -8.93 -10.65 10.98
N LEU A 108 -8.96 -9.72 10.02
CA LEU A 108 -8.01 -8.63 9.93
C LEU A 108 -8.51 -7.42 10.72
N HIS A 109 -7.72 -6.96 11.68
CA HIS A 109 -8.02 -5.76 12.46
C HIS A 109 -7.05 -4.65 12.15
N VAL A 110 -7.56 -3.44 12.01
CA VAL A 110 -6.73 -2.24 11.82
C VAL A 110 -6.67 -1.46 13.13
N LEU A 111 -5.45 -1.09 13.53
CA LEU A 111 -5.22 -0.24 14.69
C LEU A 111 -5.10 1.22 14.26
N ASN A 112 -5.88 2.11 14.87
CA ASN A 112 -5.65 3.54 14.74
C ASN A 112 -4.50 3.95 15.66
N SER A 113 -3.28 3.83 15.17
CA SER A 113 -2.11 4.41 15.79
C SER A 113 -1.12 4.83 14.72
N LYS A 114 -0.61 6.05 14.85
CA LYS A 114 0.55 6.54 14.12
C LYS A 114 1.81 5.80 14.55
N MET A 115 1.84 5.24 15.76
CA MET A 115 2.96 4.48 16.29
C MET A 115 2.81 2.98 16.08
N VAL A 116 3.91 2.31 15.76
CA VAL A 116 3.97 0.86 15.64
C VAL A 116 3.95 0.25 17.04
N GLN A 117 3.02 -0.67 17.28
CA GLN A 117 2.96 -1.44 18.52
C GLN A 117 3.32 -2.91 18.21
N HIS A 118 4.50 -3.36 18.65
CA HIS A 118 5.06 -4.67 18.26
C HIS A 118 4.38 -5.88 18.92
N SER A 119 3.65 -5.68 20.02
CA SER A 119 2.85 -6.74 20.66
C SER A 119 1.80 -6.11 21.54
N ILE A 120 0.55 -6.38 21.20
CA ILE A 120 -0.59 -5.89 21.95
C ILE A 120 -1.24 -7.07 22.65
N VAL A 121 -1.35 -6.94 23.96
CA VAL A 121 -2.08 -7.86 24.81
C VAL A 121 -3.41 -7.22 25.17
N TRP A 122 -4.50 -7.86 24.78
CA TRP A 122 -5.84 -7.45 25.15
C TRP A 122 -6.42 -8.38 26.20
N LYS A 123 -6.80 -7.83 27.36
CA LYS A 123 -7.46 -8.58 28.43
C LYS A 123 -8.96 -8.36 28.33
N ARG A 124 -9.69 -9.35 27.81
CA ARG A 124 -11.15 -9.31 27.73
C ARG A 124 -11.75 -10.16 28.85
N LYS A 125 -12.24 -9.52 29.93
CA LYS A 125 -12.88 -10.14 31.11
C LYS A 125 -12.11 -11.34 31.72
N GLN A 126 -12.12 -12.50 31.06
CA GLN A 126 -11.46 -13.75 31.48
C GLN A 126 -10.50 -14.39 30.44
N ARG A 127 -10.28 -13.77 29.27
CA ARG A 127 -9.37 -14.31 28.24
C ARG A 127 -8.37 -13.26 27.76
N GLN A 128 -7.10 -13.68 27.71
CA GLN A 128 -6.02 -12.93 27.13
C GLN A 128 -5.98 -13.20 25.62
N VAL A 129 -6.07 -12.12 24.83
CA VAL A 129 -5.94 -12.17 23.37
C VAL A 129 -4.66 -11.43 23.00
N TYR A 130 -3.91 -11.98 22.05
CA TYR A 130 -2.68 -11.42 21.54
C TYR A 130 -2.93 -10.96 20.11
N MET A 131 -2.69 -9.68 19.84
CA MET A 131 -2.72 -9.16 18.47
C MET A 131 -1.32 -9.26 17.90
N LYS A 132 -1.19 -9.88 16.73
CA LYS A 132 0.09 -10.01 16.02
C LYS A 132 -0.03 -9.35 14.64
N PRO A 133 1.02 -8.66 14.16
CA PRO A 133 0.96 -7.96 12.89
C PRO A 133 0.80 -8.94 11.72
N VAL A 134 0.00 -8.56 10.73
CA VAL A 134 -0.17 -9.29 9.48
C VAL A 134 0.79 -8.70 8.46
N ILE A 135 1.92 -9.38 8.27
CA ILE A 135 2.98 -9.03 7.32
C ILE A 135 3.20 -10.22 6.40
N VAL A 136 3.20 -9.96 5.09
CA VAL A 136 3.53 -10.95 4.07
C VAL A 136 4.96 -10.66 3.59
N PRO A 137 5.94 -11.52 3.90
CA PRO A 137 7.32 -11.29 3.50
C PRO A 137 7.50 -11.43 1.97
N PRO A 138 8.48 -10.74 1.36
CA PRO A 138 8.80 -10.85 -0.07
C PRO A 138 9.59 -12.14 -0.37
N VAL A 139 8.99 -13.31 -0.09
CA VAL A 139 9.57 -14.63 -0.34
C VAL A 139 8.78 -15.37 -1.41
N SER A 140 9.43 -16.28 -2.13
CA SER A 140 8.78 -17.13 -3.11
C SER A 140 7.79 -18.10 -2.44
N GLY A 141 6.64 -18.35 -3.07
CA GLY A 141 5.63 -19.28 -2.55
C GLY A 141 4.78 -18.70 -1.41
N LYS A 142 4.79 -17.38 -1.20
CA LYS A 142 4.04 -16.70 -0.14
C LYS A 142 2.52 -16.75 -0.29
N ARG A 143 1.99 -17.22 -1.42
CA ARG A 143 0.53 -17.30 -1.67
C ARG A 143 -0.25 -17.98 -0.54
N GLY A 144 0.30 -19.04 0.07
CA GLY A 144 -0.32 -19.73 1.21
C GLY A 144 -0.28 -18.94 2.53
N MET A 145 0.41 -17.80 2.57
CA MET A 145 0.55 -16.90 3.70
C MET A 145 -0.16 -15.55 3.47
N ILE A 146 -0.69 -15.31 2.26
CA ILE A 146 -1.43 -14.10 1.94
C ILE A 146 -2.81 -14.23 2.58
N HIS A 147 -3.09 -13.37 3.56
CA HIS A 147 -4.41 -13.23 4.15
C HIS A 147 -5.49 -13.10 3.07
N GLN A 148 -6.66 -13.71 3.25
CA GLN A 148 -7.71 -13.70 2.23
C GLN A 148 -8.09 -12.28 1.78
N ASP A 149 -8.14 -11.35 2.74
CA ASP A 149 -8.44 -9.93 2.49
C ASP A 149 -7.38 -9.23 1.62
N LEU A 150 -6.13 -9.70 1.67
CA LEU A 150 -5.05 -9.17 0.83
C LEU A 150 -5.20 -9.65 -0.61
N LEU A 151 -5.77 -10.82 -0.89
CA LEU A 151 -6.00 -11.28 -2.27
C LEU A 151 -6.88 -10.28 -3.05
N GLY A 152 -7.89 -9.72 -2.38
CA GLY A 152 -8.70 -8.64 -2.94
C GLY A 152 -7.88 -7.37 -3.27
N LEU A 153 -6.89 -7.04 -2.44
CA LEU A 153 -5.99 -5.91 -2.68
C LEU A 153 -5.07 -6.15 -3.87
N TRP A 154 -4.53 -7.36 -4.04
CA TRP A 154 -3.71 -7.71 -5.20
C TRP A 154 -4.51 -7.57 -6.51
N ASN A 155 -5.78 -7.99 -6.53
CA ASN A 155 -6.67 -7.79 -7.67
C ASN A 155 -6.96 -6.31 -7.94
N LYS A 156 -7.18 -5.51 -6.88
CA LYS A 156 -7.36 -4.04 -6.98
C LYS A 156 -6.10 -3.36 -7.54
N ALA A 157 -4.92 -3.79 -7.11
CA ALA A 157 -3.64 -3.29 -7.61
C ALA A 157 -3.43 -3.65 -9.09
N ALA A 158 -3.76 -4.88 -9.50
CA ALA A 158 -3.70 -5.31 -10.89
C ALA A 158 -4.60 -4.43 -11.77
N LYS A 159 -5.86 -4.26 -11.36
CA LYS A 159 -6.83 -3.40 -12.06
C LYS A 159 -6.35 -1.95 -12.16
N ALA A 160 -5.85 -1.37 -11.07
CA ALA A 160 -5.33 0.00 -11.06
C ALA A 160 -4.13 0.16 -12.00
N LEU A 161 -3.17 -0.77 -11.95
CA LEU A 161 -2.01 -0.77 -12.85
C LEU A 161 -2.44 -0.90 -14.31
N ALA A 162 -3.38 -1.80 -14.62
CA ALA A 162 -3.86 -2.04 -15.98
C ALA A 162 -4.54 -0.80 -16.56
N GLN A 163 -5.37 -0.12 -15.77
CA GLN A 163 -6.19 1.01 -16.21
C GLN A 163 -5.43 2.35 -16.26
N ALA A 164 -4.36 2.50 -15.47
CA ALA A 164 -3.64 3.76 -15.34
C ALA A 164 -3.09 4.29 -16.67
N ASP A 165 -3.22 5.59 -16.91
CA ASP A 165 -2.53 6.30 -17.99
C ASP A 165 -1.05 6.53 -17.69
N ARG A 166 -0.75 6.70 -16.40
CA ARG A 166 0.58 6.99 -15.87
C ARG A 166 0.90 6.09 -14.69
N VAL A 167 2.09 5.49 -14.71
CA VAL A 167 2.64 4.75 -13.57
C VAL A 167 4.00 5.31 -13.19
N VAL A 168 4.16 5.62 -11.91
CA VAL A 168 5.42 6.08 -11.32
C VAL A 168 5.91 5.03 -10.35
N ILE A 169 7.06 4.45 -10.65
CA ILE A 169 7.70 3.42 -9.85
C ILE A 169 8.83 4.11 -9.10
N ALA A 170 8.71 4.23 -7.77
CA ALA A 170 9.67 4.97 -6.96
C ALA A 170 10.28 4.08 -5.87
N GLY A 171 11.60 3.90 -5.91
CA GLY A 171 12.38 3.23 -4.85
C GLY A 171 12.10 1.73 -4.66
N TYR A 172 11.38 1.07 -5.58
CA TYR A 172 11.20 -0.38 -5.55
C TYR A 172 12.20 -1.06 -6.49
N SER A 173 13.12 -1.85 -5.93
CA SER A 173 14.21 -2.48 -6.69
C SER A 173 13.79 -3.65 -7.57
N CYS A 174 12.53 -4.10 -7.45
CA CYS A 174 11.97 -5.27 -8.10
C CYS A 174 12.84 -6.54 -7.92
N PRO A 175 13.02 -7.01 -6.66
CA PRO A 175 13.91 -8.12 -6.36
C PRO A 175 13.44 -9.42 -7.04
N PRO A 176 14.35 -10.28 -7.53
CA PRO A 176 13.99 -11.51 -8.25
C PRO A 176 13.09 -12.48 -7.46
N LEU A 177 13.23 -12.51 -6.13
CA LEU A 177 12.48 -13.43 -5.26
C LEU A 177 11.02 -13.02 -5.03
N ASP A 178 10.65 -11.77 -5.34
CA ASP A 178 9.29 -11.27 -5.21
C ASP A 178 8.48 -11.55 -6.48
N LEU A 179 8.26 -12.84 -6.73
CA LEU A 179 7.67 -13.35 -7.97
C LEU A 179 6.27 -12.79 -8.21
N GLU A 180 5.44 -12.69 -7.17
CA GLU A 180 4.08 -12.17 -7.26
C GLU A 180 4.05 -10.70 -7.68
N ALA A 181 4.94 -9.86 -7.13
CA ALA A 181 5.07 -8.47 -7.55
C ALA A 181 5.57 -8.36 -8.99
N ARG A 182 6.54 -9.21 -9.39
CA ARG A 182 7.05 -9.25 -10.77
C ARG A 182 5.96 -9.61 -11.77
N ILE A 183 5.17 -10.63 -11.47
CA ILE A 183 4.02 -11.04 -12.29
C ILE A 183 3.03 -9.89 -12.39
N LEU A 184 2.60 -9.33 -11.25
CA LEU A 184 1.67 -8.19 -11.18
C LEU A 184 2.12 -7.03 -12.09
N LEU A 185 3.38 -6.62 -12.00
CA LEU A 185 3.93 -5.53 -12.79
C LEU A 185 4.01 -5.90 -14.28
N SER A 186 4.56 -7.07 -14.61
CA SER A 186 4.78 -7.50 -16.01
C SER A 186 3.49 -7.69 -16.81
N GLU A 187 2.40 -8.13 -16.15
CA GLU A 187 1.10 -8.35 -16.78
C GLU A 187 0.34 -7.04 -16.97
N ASN A 188 0.38 -6.15 -15.97
CA ASN A 188 -0.54 -5.00 -15.94
C ASN A 188 0.08 -3.72 -16.52
N LEU A 189 1.40 -3.58 -16.54
CA LEU A 189 2.04 -2.39 -17.14
C LEU A 189 1.89 -2.34 -18.67
N ARG A 190 1.71 -3.48 -19.33
CA ARG A 190 1.47 -3.56 -20.78
C ARG A 190 0.00 -3.58 -21.18
N ALA A 191 -0.91 -3.63 -20.21
CA ALA A 191 -2.34 -3.84 -20.50
C ALA A 191 -3.01 -2.69 -21.27
N LYS A 192 -2.38 -1.52 -21.35
CA LYS A 192 -2.91 -0.34 -22.04
C LYS A 192 -1.87 0.25 -22.99
N PRO A 193 -2.20 0.48 -24.27
CA PRO A 193 -1.29 1.15 -25.19
C PRO A 193 -1.04 2.59 -24.73
N ASN A 194 0.15 3.12 -25.04
CA ASN A 194 0.56 4.49 -24.70
C ASN A 194 0.61 4.83 -23.20
N LYS A 195 0.59 3.81 -22.31
CA LYS A 195 0.80 4.01 -20.87
C LYS A 195 2.20 4.58 -20.62
N ARG A 196 2.28 5.64 -19.82
CA ARG A 196 3.56 6.30 -19.48
C ARG A 196 4.12 5.71 -18.21
N VAL A 197 5.31 5.12 -18.31
CA VAL A 197 5.99 4.50 -17.18
C VAL A 197 7.25 5.29 -16.82
N TYR A 198 7.33 5.67 -15.54
CA TYR A 198 8.46 6.40 -14.97
C TYR A 198 9.13 5.55 -13.91
N VAL A 199 10.46 5.44 -13.97
CA VAL A 199 11.26 4.77 -12.92
C VAL A 199 12.08 5.83 -12.21
N VAL A 200 11.88 5.93 -10.89
CA VAL A 200 12.55 6.89 -10.01
C VAL A 200 13.39 6.10 -9.02
N ASP A 201 14.68 5.97 -9.32
CA ASP A 201 15.63 5.23 -8.51
C ASP A 201 17.05 5.80 -8.74
N PRO A 202 17.85 6.03 -7.68
CA PRO A 202 19.26 6.44 -7.83
C PRO A 202 20.12 5.43 -8.60
N SER A 203 19.78 4.14 -8.53
CA SER A 203 20.49 3.01 -9.13
C SER A 203 19.98 2.75 -10.56
N PRO A 204 20.82 2.94 -11.61
CA PRO A 204 20.45 2.66 -12.99
C PRO A 204 20.04 1.20 -13.25
N GLN A 205 20.57 0.26 -12.46
CA GLN A 205 20.28 -1.17 -12.58
C GLN A 205 18.80 -1.47 -12.31
N THR A 206 18.13 -0.66 -11.49
CA THR A 206 16.69 -0.80 -11.25
C THR A 206 15.92 -0.55 -12.54
N ALA A 207 16.28 0.48 -13.31
CA ALA A 207 15.63 0.78 -14.57
C ALA A 207 15.79 -0.35 -15.60
N THR A 208 16.99 -0.94 -15.72
CA THR A 208 17.23 -2.10 -16.58
C THR A 208 16.29 -3.25 -16.24
N ARG A 209 16.12 -3.59 -14.95
CA ARG A 209 15.18 -4.65 -14.52
C ARG A 209 13.74 -4.35 -14.92
N PHE A 210 13.29 -3.10 -14.83
CA PHE A 210 11.93 -2.74 -15.25
C PHE A 210 11.76 -2.78 -16.77
N ILE A 211 12.77 -2.38 -17.54
CA ILE A 211 12.75 -2.51 -19.01
C ILE A 211 12.58 -3.99 -19.40
N GLU A 212 13.43 -4.85 -18.82
CA GLU A 212 13.40 -6.30 -19.09
C GLU A 212 12.10 -6.96 -18.62
N LEU A 213 11.64 -6.64 -17.41
CA LEU A 213 10.45 -7.26 -16.82
C LEU A 213 9.17 -6.83 -17.53
N CYS A 214 9.06 -5.55 -17.86
CA CYS A 214 7.80 -4.96 -18.26
C CYS A 214 7.61 -4.96 -19.76
N GLY A 215 8.67 -5.15 -20.56
CA GLY A 215 8.57 -5.13 -22.02
C GLY A 215 7.84 -3.89 -22.56
N VAL A 216 8.03 -2.75 -21.90
CA VAL A 216 7.40 -1.48 -22.24
C VAL A 216 8.26 -0.75 -23.25
N ASP A 217 7.62 -0.14 -24.25
CA ASP A 217 8.32 0.48 -25.39
C ASP A 217 9.22 1.65 -24.96
N PHE A 218 8.81 2.38 -23.91
CA PHE A 218 9.54 3.55 -23.39
C PHE A 218 9.40 3.69 -21.88
N ILE A 219 10.53 3.83 -21.18
CA ILE A 219 10.60 4.22 -19.75
C ILE A 219 11.40 5.51 -19.64
N THR A 220 10.90 6.47 -18.84
CA THR A 220 11.68 7.64 -18.45
C THR A 220 12.26 7.45 -17.05
N ILE A 221 13.56 7.68 -16.90
CA ILE A 221 14.30 7.41 -15.66
C ILE A 221 14.67 8.73 -14.97
N TYR A 222 14.46 8.78 -13.65
CA TYR A 222 14.89 9.89 -12.79
C TYR A 222 15.71 9.36 -11.62
N LYS A 223 16.72 10.14 -11.20
CA LYS A 223 17.55 9.80 -10.03
C LYS A 223 16.86 10.10 -8.69
N SER A 224 15.81 10.92 -8.69
CA SER A 224 15.09 11.31 -7.48
C SER A 224 13.65 11.75 -7.78
N ILE A 225 12.79 11.67 -6.76
CA ILE A 225 11.39 12.15 -6.84
C ILE A 225 11.38 13.65 -7.13
N GLU A 226 12.29 14.42 -6.55
CA GLU A 226 12.41 15.87 -6.80
C GLU A 226 12.67 16.18 -8.27
N ALA A 227 13.59 15.44 -8.91
CA ALA A 227 13.88 15.59 -10.34
C ALA A 227 12.64 15.29 -11.19
N TRP A 228 11.92 14.21 -10.86
CA TRP A 228 10.66 13.86 -11.55
C TRP A 228 9.59 14.94 -11.39
N VAL A 229 9.38 15.46 -10.18
CA VAL A 229 8.40 16.53 -9.91
C VAL A 229 8.75 17.81 -10.69
N ARG A 230 10.04 18.17 -10.75
CA ARG A 230 10.50 19.38 -11.45
C ARG A 230 10.33 19.32 -12.97
N ASP A 231 10.49 18.14 -13.57
CA ASP A 231 10.71 17.97 -15.01
C ASP A 231 9.52 18.30 -15.93
N ARG A 232 8.33 18.67 -15.44
CA ARG A 232 7.28 19.20 -16.34
C ARG A 232 6.46 18.15 -17.08
N ARG A 233 7.13 17.11 -17.58
CA ARG A 233 6.64 16.24 -18.66
C ARG A 233 5.31 15.55 -18.30
N PRO A 234 4.34 15.56 -19.21
CA PRO A 234 3.07 14.88 -19.01
C PRO A 234 3.23 13.37 -19.13
#